data_AF-A0A940FGE4-F1
#
_entry.id   AF-A0A940FGE4-F1
#
_cell.length_a   1.000
_cell.length_b   1.000
_cell.length_c   1.000
_cell.angle_alpha   90.00
_cell.angle_beta   90.00
_cell.angle_gamma   90.00
#
_symmetry.space_group_name_H-M   'P 1'
#
loop_
_entity.id
_entity.type
_entity.pdbx_description
1 polymer ?
#
loop_
_entity_poly.entity_id
_entity_poly.type
_entity_poly.pdbx_seq_one_letter_code
_entity_poly.pdbx_strand_id
1 'polypeptide(L)'
;MRLRTLAAASLLLALSGAESASAATADATVTGGTLSFINSTPSNVTFPGVTLNGSNQTVSQTQTLDISDARGTGVGWNVTATSTLFTSSGNTLPAGATTIASTPGVACDASVTCTVATPSGMSYPYTLPAAAVAPAATKMYNAAANTGLGAQTVTPTWTLAVPASARAGTYTSTWTFSLVSGP
;
A
#
# COMPACT_ATOMS: atom_id res chain seq x y z
N MET A 1 46.09 -4.90 -91.66
CA MET A 1 44.91 -4.05 -91.36
C MET A 1 43.88 -4.97 -90.69
N ARG A 2 43.94 -5.11 -89.35
CA ARG A 2 43.09 -4.44 -88.35
C ARG A 2 41.60 -4.61 -88.72
N LEU A 3 40.76 -5.27 -87.93
CA LEU A 3 40.33 -4.78 -86.61
C LEU A 3 39.70 -5.90 -85.76
N ARG A 4 40.05 -5.94 -84.47
CA ARG A 4 39.52 -6.86 -83.43
C ARG A 4 38.30 -6.21 -82.76
N THR A 5 37.20 -6.95 -82.63
CA THR A 5 35.99 -6.56 -81.89
C THR A 5 36.23 -6.72 -80.38
N LEU A 6 36.13 -5.63 -79.61
CA LEU A 6 36.16 -5.64 -78.15
C LEU A 6 34.75 -5.89 -77.58
N ALA A 7 34.66 -6.81 -76.62
CA ALA A 7 33.49 -6.99 -75.77
C ALA A 7 33.51 -5.97 -74.62
N ALA A 8 32.40 -5.26 -74.41
CA ALA A 8 32.22 -4.34 -73.28
C ALA A 8 31.57 -5.10 -72.11
N ALA A 9 32.28 -5.16 -70.97
CA ALA A 9 31.74 -5.64 -69.71
C ALA A 9 31.13 -4.47 -68.93
N SER A 10 29.82 -4.52 -68.69
CA SER A 10 29.08 -3.53 -67.91
C SER A 10 29.25 -3.80 -66.42
N LEU A 11 30.00 -2.95 -65.72
CA LEU A 11 30.17 -2.98 -64.27
C LEU A 11 28.99 -2.24 -63.61
N LEU A 12 28.06 -2.96 -62.96
CA LEU A 12 27.04 -2.36 -62.11
C LEU A 12 27.67 -1.92 -60.77
N LEU A 13 27.81 -0.61 -60.58
CA LEU A 13 28.20 0.01 -59.31
C LEU A 13 26.97 0.06 -58.38
N ALA A 14 26.97 -0.71 -57.29
CA ALA A 14 26.00 -0.56 -56.22
C ALA A 14 26.34 0.68 -55.38
N LEU A 15 25.58 1.77 -55.55
CA LEU A 15 25.64 2.92 -54.65
C LEU A 15 24.99 2.53 -53.31
N SER A 16 25.79 2.19 -52.31
CA SER A 16 25.35 2.19 -50.91
C SER A 16 25.12 3.64 -50.49
N GLY A 17 23.86 4.10 -50.46
CA GLY A 17 23.51 5.42 -49.98
C GLY A 17 23.91 5.58 -48.51
N ALA A 18 24.65 6.64 -48.17
CA ALA A 18 24.92 6.98 -46.79
C ALA A 18 23.62 7.50 -46.15
N GLU A 19 23.17 6.87 -45.08
CA GLU A 19 22.03 7.33 -44.30
C GLU A 19 22.48 8.48 -43.38
N SER A 20 21.90 9.67 -43.57
CA SER A 20 22.12 10.81 -42.68
C SER A 20 21.27 10.64 -41.42
N ALA A 21 21.90 10.31 -40.29
CA ALA A 21 21.26 10.36 -38.98
C ALA A 21 21.61 11.66 -38.26
N SER A 22 20.61 12.36 -37.73
CA SER A 22 20.79 13.49 -36.80
C SER A 22 20.05 13.21 -35.50
N ALA A 23 20.64 13.62 -34.38
CA ALA A 23 20.02 13.50 -33.07
C ALA A 23 19.25 14.79 -32.73
N ALA A 24 18.07 14.64 -32.17
CA ALA A 24 17.31 15.72 -31.55
C ALA A 24 17.14 15.41 -30.06
N THR A 25 17.19 16.43 -29.21
CA THR A 25 16.89 16.32 -27.78
C THR A 25 15.44 16.70 -27.53
N ALA A 26 14.77 15.92 -26.68
CA ALA A 26 13.44 16.24 -26.15
C ALA A 26 13.48 16.08 -24.64
N ASP A 27 12.95 17.07 -23.92
CA ASP A 27 12.93 17.12 -22.47
C ASP A 27 11.49 17.02 -21.96
N ALA A 28 11.32 16.39 -20.80
CA ALA A 28 10.05 16.35 -20.08
C ALA A 28 10.30 16.60 -18.59
N THR A 29 9.55 17.54 -18.02
CA THR A 29 9.60 17.83 -16.57
C THR A 29 8.50 17.06 -15.87
N VAL A 30 8.87 16.28 -14.85
CA VAL A 30 7.94 15.56 -13.97
C VAL A 30 8.04 16.15 -12.57
N THR A 31 6.90 16.58 -12.03
CA THR A 31 6.80 17.16 -10.68
C THR A 31 6.10 16.18 -9.75
N GLY A 32 6.67 15.93 -8.58
CA GLY A 32 6.07 15.07 -7.56
C GLY A 32 4.83 15.70 -6.91
N GLY A 33 3.86 14.85 -6.57
CA GLY A 33 2.69 15.17 -5.75
C GLY A 33 2.95 14.93 -4.25
N THR A 34 1.91 14.48 -3.55
CA THR A 34 1.92 14.28 -2.10
C THR A 34 1.82 12.80 -1.70
N LEU A 35 2.08 12.53 -0.42
CA LEU A 35 1.72 11.28 0.25
C LEU A 35 0.40 11.50 1.00
N SER A 36 -0.62 10.69 0.72
CA SER A 36 -1.93 10.81 1.39
C SER A 36 -2.70 9.50 1.44
N PHE A 37 -3.66 9.45 2.36
CA PHE A 37 -4.82 8.57 2.16
C PHE A 37 -5.70 9.20 1.08
N ILE A 38 -6.13 8.43 0.07
CA ILE A 38 -6.86 8.98 -1.09
C ILE A 38 -8.17 9.66 -0.68
N ASN A 39 -8.83 9.17 0.37
CA ASN A 39 -10.07 9.75 0.92
C ASN A 39 -9.84 10.58 2.19
N SER A 40 -8.63 11.12 2.39
CA SER A 40 -8.17 11.87 3.58
C SER A 40 -8.10 11.07 4.89
N THR A 41 -9.00 10.11 5.11
CA THR A 41 -8.98 9.18 6.24
C THR A 41 -9.36 7.77 5.80
N PRO A 42 -8.83 6.72 6.44
CA PRO A 42 -9.33 5.35 6.27
C PRO A 42 -10.82 5.23 6.61
N SER A 43 -11.50 4.27 5.98
CA SER A 43 -12.90 3.96 6.28
C SER A 43 -13.06 3.30 7.65
N ASN A 44 -14.23 3.47 8.28
CA ASN A 44 -14.55 2.82 9.55
C ASN A 44 -14.57 1.29 9.39
N VAL A 45 -14.11 0.57 10.40
CA VAL A 45 -14.27 -0.88 10.50
C VAL A 45 -15.48 -1.22 11.37
N THR A 46 -16.34 -2.11 10.88
CA THR A 46 -17.52 -2.60 11.61
C THR A 46 -17.42 -4.12 11.72
N PHE A 47 -17.15 -4.62 12.92
CA PHE A 47 -17.11 -6.06 13.18
C PHE A 47 -18.52 -6.67 13.12
N PRO A 48 -18.65 -7.92 12.63
CA PRO A 48 -19.87 -8.69 12.80
C PRO A 48 -20.30 -8.78 14.27
N GLY A 49 -21.62 -8.81 14.50
CA GLY A 49 -22.16 -9.01 15.84
C GLY A 49 -21.82 -10.38 16.42
N VAL A 50 -21.63 -10.46 17.74
CA VAL A 50 -21.33 -11.69 18.48
C VAL A 50 -22.46 -11.98 19.46
N THR A 51 -22.96 -13.21 19.46
CA THR A 51 -23.85 -13.71 20.52
C THR A 51 -23.01 -14.37 21.61
N LEU A 52 -23.10 -13.86 22.84
CA LEU A 52 -22.37 -14.43 23.97
C LEU A 52 -22.90 -15.84 24.28
N ASN A 53 -21.98 -16.80 24.43
CA ASN A 53 -22.27 -18.22 24.69
C ASN A 53 -21.51 -18.77 25.91
N GLY A 54 -20.96 -17.88 26.74
CA GLY A 54 -20.13 -18.26 27.90
C GLY A 54 -18.70 -18.68 27.57
N SER A 55 -18.28 -18.61 26.30
CA SER A 55 -16.89 -18.85 25.87
C SER A 55 -16.28 -17.59 25.24
N ASN A 56 -14.95 -17.56 25.15
CA ASN A 56 -14.26 -16.52 24.36
C ASN A 56 -14.67 -16.64 22.89
N GLN A 57 -14.91 -15.52 22.25
CA GLN A 57 -15.30 -15.43 20.85
C GLN A 57 -14.31 -14.54 20.09
N THR A 58 -14.19 -14.77 18.79
CA THR A 58 -13.37 -13.96 17.91
C THR A 58 -14.15 -13.65 16.65
N VAL A 59 -14.12 -12.39 16.20
CA VAL A 59 -14.66 -11.97 14.92
C VAL A 59 -13.60 -11.24 14.13
N SER A 60 -13.66 -11.37 12.81
CA SER A 60 -12.70 -10.72 11.92
C SER A 60 -13.42 -9.83 10.91
N GLN A 61 -12.75 -8.74 10.54
CA GLN A 61 -13.23 -7.80 9.53
C GLN A 61 -12.06 -7.19 8.77
N THR A 62 -12.18 -7.11 7.44
CA THR A 62 -11.22 -6.40 6.60
C THR A 62 -11.48 -4.90 6.63
N GLN A 63 -10.41 -4.11 6.49
CA GLN A 63 -10.48 -2.66 6.33
C GLN A 63 -9.61 -2.26 5.14
N THR A 64 -10.06 -1.29 4.37
CA THR A 64 -9.32 -0.73 3.23
C THR A 64 -8.54 0.49 3.68
N LEU A 65 -7.22 0.44 3.53
CA LEU A 65 -6.33 1.60 3.68
C LEU A 65 -5.84 2.00 2.28
N ASP A 66 -6.49 3.00 1.71
CA ASP A 66 -6.21 3.46 0.35
C ASP A 66 -5.18 4.59 0.36
N ILE A 67 -3.99 4.33 -0.20
CA ILE A 67 -2.77 5.14 -0.04
C ILE A 67 -2.25 5.54 -1.41
N SER A 68 -1.96 6.83 -1.59
CA SER A 68 -1.24 7.34 -2.76
C SER A 68 0.09 7.95 -2.33
N ASP A 69 1.18 7.45 -2.91
CA ASP A 69 2.48 8.10 -2.87
C ASP A 69 2.84 8.63 -4.27
N ALA A 70 2.46 9.88 -4.52
CA ALA A 70 2.73 10.58 -5.77
C ALA A 70 4.04 11.38 -5.74
N ARG A 71 4.84 11.29 -4.66
CA ARG A 71 6.03 12.15 -4.47
C ARG A 71 7.14 11.86 -5.46
N GLY A 72 7.20 10.64 -6.00
CA GLY A 72 8.23 10.21 -6.96
C GLY A 72 9.62 10.04 -6.37
N THR A 73 9.80 10.15 -5.05
CA THR A 73 11.12 10.11 -4.40
C THR A 73 11.58 8.71 -4.01
N GLY A 74 10.67 7.73 -3.96
CA GLY A 74 11.00 6.35 -3.57
C GLY A 74 11.43 6.19 -2.11
N VAL A 75 11.23 7.19 -1.24
CA VAL A 75 11.68 7.12 0.17
C VAL A 75 10.85 6.14 1.02
N GLY A 76 9.74 5.62 0.50
CA GLY A 76 8.81 4.77 1.24
C GLY A 76 7.93 5.55 2.22
N TRP A 77 7.11 4.83 2.96
CA TRP A 77 6.16 5.39 3.92
C TRP A 77 5.77 4.34 4.96
N ASN A 78 5.19 4.77 6.07
CA ASN A 78 4.66 3.88 7.09
C ASN A 78 3.30 4.31 7.60
N VAL A 79 2.50 3.32 8.00
CA VAL A 79 1.22 3.49 8.66
C VAL A 79 1.37 3.11 10.12
N THR A 80 1.07 4.04 11.02
CA THR A 80 0.96 3.77 12.46
C THR A 80 -0.51 3.77 12.88
N ALA A 81 -0.86 2.94 13.86
CA ALA A 81 -2.21 2.89 14.40
C ALA A 81 -2.21 2.86 15.94
N THR A 82 -3.26 3.42 16.52
CA THR A 82 -3.62 3.36 17.96
C THR A 82 -5.12 3.46 18.09
N SER A 83 -5.67 3.12 19.26
CA SER A 83 -7.08 3.32 19.54
C SER A 83 -7.39 3.61 21.01
N THR A 84 -8.63 4.05 21.26
CA THR A 84 -9.21 3.92 22.59
C THR A 84 -9.68 2.49 22.83
N LEU A 85 -9.88 2.09 24.09
CA LEU A 85 -10.57 0.83 24.40
C LEU A 85 -11.96 0.81 23.77
N PHE A 86 -12.40 -0.38 23.37
CA PHE A 86 -13.80 -0.62 23.08
C PHE A 86 -14.62 -0.46 24.36
N THR A 87 -15.62 0.43 24.36
CA THR A 87 -16.44 0.73 25.54
C THR A 87 -17.94 0.56 25.28
N SER A 88 -18.68 0.05 26.26
CA SER A 88 -20.14 -0.07 26.24
C SER A 88 -20.73 0.14 27.64
N SER A 89 -21.41 1.28 27.86
CA SER A 89 -22.08 1.61 29.13
C SER A 89 -21.22 1.35 30.39
N GLY A 90 -19.96 1.78 30.37
CA GLY A 90 -19.00 1.60 31.47
C GLY A 90 -18.23 0.27 31.48
N ASN A 91 -18.55 -0.66 30.58
CA ASN A 91 -17.78 -1.89 30.37
C ASN A 91 -16.76 -1.69 29.25
N THR A 92 -15.65 -2.43 29.32
CA THR A 92 -14.61 -2.37 28.29
C THR A 92 -14.22 -3.76 27.81
N LEU A 93 -13.79 -3.85 26.54
CA LEU A 93 -12.99 -5.00 26.12
C LEU A 93 -11.52 -4.76 26.52
N PRO A 94 -10.73 -5.80 26.77
CA PRO A 94 -9.34 -5.66 27.21
C PRO A 94 -8.47 -4.88 26.22
N ALA A 95 -7.43 -4.22 26.74
CA ALA A 95 -6.33 -3.77 25.91
C ALA A 95 -5.75 -4.97 25.14
N GLY A 96 -5.43 -4.77 23.86
CA GLY A 96 -4.95 -5.85 22.98
C GLY A 96 -6.02 -6.82 22.48
N ALA A 97 -7.31 -6.52 22.67
CA ALA A 97 -8.40 -7.30 22.07
C ALA A 97 -8.37 -7.29 20.53
N THR A 98 -7.76 -6.27 19.92
CA THR A 98 -7.69 -6.12 18.47
C THR A 98 -6.30 -6.45 17.94
N THR A 99 -6.22 -7.37 16.98
CA THR A 99 -4.97 -7.81 16.35
C THR A 99 -5.08 -7.90 14.83
N ILE A 100 -3.93 -7.97 14.16
CA ILE A 100 -3.78 -8.42 12.77
C ILE A 100 -2.87 -9.64 12.80
N ALA A 101 -3.37 -10.80 12.36
CA ALA A 101 -2.66 -12.07 12.50
C ALA A 101 -1.45 -12.21 11.56
N SER A 102 -1.53 -11.63 10.37
CA SER A 102 -0.53 -11.77 9.30
C SER A 102 -0.36 -10.47 8.52
N THR A 103 0.74 -10.36 7.77
CA THR A 103 0.99 -9.22 6.89
C THR A 103 -0.23 -8.90 6.01
N PRO A 104 -0.76 -7.66 6.07
CA PRO A 104 -1.81 -7.20 5.17
C PRO A 104 -1.48 -7.41 3.70
N GLY A 105 -2.48 -7.81 2.91
CA GLY A 105 -2.37 -7.83 1.46
C GLY A 105 -2.30 -6.42 0.90
N VAL A 106 -1.64 -6.26 -0.25
CA VAL A 106 -1.54 -4.98 -0.96
C VAL A 106 -1.61 -5.20 -2.47
N ALA A 107 -2.27 -4.28 -3.17
CA ALA A 107 -2.34 -4.28 -4.64
C ALA A 107 -2.43 -2.84 -5.16
N CYS A 108 -1.89 -2.59 -6.36
CA CYS A 108 -2.16 -1.35 -7.07
C CYS A 108 -3.66 -1.18 -7.32
N ASP A 109 -4.13 0.06 -7.32
CA ASP A 109 -5.50 0.34 -7.68
C ASP A 109 -5.76 0.06 -9.17
N ALA A 110 -7.02 -0.19 -9.51
CA ALA A 110 -7.41 -0.47 -10.88
C ALA A 110 -6.98 0.67 -11.82
N SER A 111 -6.43 0.31 -12.98
CA SER A 111 -5.95 1.25 -14.01
C SER A 111 -4.80 2.16 -13.56
N VAL A 112 -4.11 1.85 -12.47
CA VAL A 112 -2.91 2.56 -12.00
C VAL A 112 -1.68 1.67 -12.16
N THR A 113 -0.58 2.24 -12.67
CA THR A 113 0.75 1.61 -12.54
C THR A 113 1.36 2.08 -11.23
N CYS A 114 1.67 1.14 -10.34
CA CYS A 114 2.27 1.41 -9.05
C CYS A 114 3.48 0.52 -8.81
N THR A 115 4.38 0.92 -7.91
CA THR A 115 5.36 -0.01 -7.34
C THR A 115 4.78 -0.53 -6.05
N VAL A 116 4.35 -1.80 -6.03
CA VAL A 116 3.65 -2.40 -4.87
C VAL A 116 4.51 -2.28 -3.61
N ALA A 117 3.91 -1.83 -2.51
CA ALA A 117 4.58 -1.74 -1.22
C ALA A 117 5.12 -3.12 -0.79
N THR A 118 6.40 -3.14 -0.39
CA THR A 118 6.99 -4.33 0.24
C THR A 118 7.26 -4.00 1.70
N PRO A 119 6.48 -4.55 2.66
CA PRO A 119 6.66 -4.26 4.06
C PRO A 119 7.92 -4.91 4.61
N SER A 120 8.58 -4.25 5.58
CA SER A 120 9.80 -4.76 6.22
C SER A 120 9.92 -4.26 7.66
N GLY A 121 10.61 -5.02 8.52
CA GLY A 121 10.89 -4.62 9.90
C GLY A 121 9.69 -4.68 10.87
N MET A 122 8.60 -5.33 10.46
CA MET A 122 7.41 -5.57 11.28
C MET A 122 7.27 -7.04 11.65
N SER A 123 6.67 -7.33 12.81
CA SER A 123 6.31 -8.68 13.23
C SER A 123 4.80 -8.80 13.37
N TYR A 124 4.28 -9.96 12.97
CA TYR A 124 2.88 -10.33 13.17
C TYR A 124 2.81 -11.56 14.09
N PRO A 125 1.80 -11.67 14.97
CA PRO A 125 0.61 -10.81 15.05
C PRO A 125 0.91 -9.40 15.56
N TYR A 126 0.33 -8.40 14.89
CA TYR A 126 0.34 -7.01 15.34
C TYR A 126 -0.82 -6.81 16.31
N THR A 127 -0.56 -6.19 17.46
CA THR A 127 -1.60 -5.82 18.44
C THR A 127 -1.82 -4.32 18.38
N LEU A 128 -3.07 -3.88 18.18
CA LEU A 128 -3.40 -2.45 18.17
C LEU A 128 -3.26 -1.89 19.60
N PRO A 129 -2.36 -0.91 19.85
CA PRO A 129 -2.26 -0.28 21.15
C PRO A 129 -3.58 0.40 21.53
N ALA A 130 -4.08 0.09 22.72
CA ALA A 130 -5.35 0.62 23.19
C ALA A 130 -5.34 0.92 24.69
N ALA A 131 -5.90 2.06 25.08
CA ALA A 131 -6.15 2.45 26.47
C ALA A 131 -7.36 3.39 26.54
N ALA A 132 -7.77 3.83 27.75
CA ALA A 132 -8.92 4.74 27.89
C ALA A 132 -8.73 6.04 27.10
N VAL A 133 -7.50 6.55 27.08
CA VAL A 133 -7.01 7.56 26.13
C VAL A 133 -6.03 6.85 25.20
N ALA A 134 -6.12 7.10 23.90
CA ALA A 134 -5.28 6.43 22.91
C ALA A 134 -3.79 6.60 23.25
N PRO A 135 -3.02 5.49 23.39
CA PRO A 135 -1.58 5.56 23.64
C PRO A 135 -0.83 5.95 22.35
N ALA A 136 0.50 6.05 22.44
CA ALA A 136 1.34 6.29 21.28
C ALA A 136 1.09 5.24 20.17
N ALA A 137 0.92 5.72 18.93
CA ALA A 137 0.70 4.85 17.79
C ALA A 137 1.94 4.05 17.44
N THR A 138 1.74 2.77 17.15
CA THR A 138 2.80 1.87 16.70
C THR A 138 2.65 1.58 15.22
N LYS A 139 3.78 1.38 14.53
CA LYS A 139 3.80 0.99 13.13
C LYS A 139 3.03 -0.31 12.94
N MET A 140 2.14 -0.38 11.95
CA MET A 140 1.36 -1.58 11.62
C MET A 140 1.64 -2.11 10.22
N TYR A 141 2.12 -1.25 9.32
CA TYR A 141 2.47 -1.58 7.95
C TYR A 141 3.40 -0.50 7.38
N ASN A 142 4.16 -0.82 6.34
CA ASN A 142 5.00 0.14 5.62
C ASN A 142 5.24 -0.26 4.17
N ALA A 143 5.76 0.69 3.42
CA ALA A 143 6.49 0.47 2.18
C ALA A 143 7.97 0.74 2.44
N ALA A 144 8.83 -0.26 2.20
CA ALA A 144 10.27 -0.09 2.19
C ALA A 144 10.69 0.90 1.09
N ALA A 145 11.95 1.38 1.16
CA ALA A 145 12.54 2.23 0.14
C ALA A 145 12.42 1.60 -1.26
N ASN A 146 12.17 2.43 -2.27
CA ASN A 146 11.90 2.08 -3.66
C ASN A 146 10.64 1.22 -3.89
N THR A 147 9.74 1.13 -2.90
CA THR A 147 8.44 0.46 -3.03
C THR A 147 7.32 1.41 -2.59
N GLY A 148 6.08 1.02 -2.83
CA GLY A 148 4.91 1.77 -2.39
C GLY A 148 4.64 3.07 -3.15
N LEU A 149 5.19 3.24 -4.37
CA LEU A 149 4.91 4.40 -5.22
C LEU A 149 3.59 4.22 -5.97
N GLY A 150 2.84 5.32 -6.15
CA GLY A 150 1.53 5.33 -6.80
C GLY A 150 0.38 4.97 -5.86
N ALA A 151 -0.83 4.93 -6.42
CA ALA A 151 -2.05 4.58 -5.71
C ALA A 151 -2.17 3.07 -5.52
N GLN A 152 -2.42 2.64 -4.28
CA GLN A 152 -2.54 1.25 -3.91
C GLN A 152 -3.39 1.07 -2.65
N THR A 153 -4.00 -0.09 -2.58
CA THR A 153 -4.86 -0.49 -1.47
C THR A 153 -4.15 -1.51 -0.59
N VAL A 154 -3.96 -1.16 0.70
CA VAL A 154 -3.53 -2.09 1.76
C VAL A 154 -4.76 -2.59 2.51
N THR A 155 -4.88 -3.92 2.66
CA THR A 155 -6.07 -4.55 3.25
C THR A 155 -5.71 -5.37 4.49
N PRO A 156 -5.59 -4.75 5.68
CA PRO A 156 -5.50 -5.48 6.93
C PRO A 156 -6.78 -6.27 7.22
N THR A 157 -6.62 -7.45 7.83
CA THR A 157 -7.72 -8.20 8.47
C THR A 157 -7.58 -8.04 9.97
N TRP A 158 -8.51 -7.29 10.57
CA TRP A 158 -8.56 -7.11 12.01
C TRP A 158 -9.31 -8.27 12.65
N THR A 159 -8.79 -8.80 13.74
CA THR A 159 -9.46 -9.75 14.61
C THR A 159 -9.74 -9.10 15.96
N LEU A 160 -10.99 -9.16 16.40
CA LEU A 160 -11.44 -8.69 17.70
C LEU A 160 -11.75 -9.90 18.60
N ALA A 161 -11.04 -10.01 19.71
CA ALA A 161 -11.32 -10.97 20.78
C ALA A 161 -12.39 -10.41 21.73
N VAL A 162 -13.47 -11.15 21.90
CA VAL A 162 -14.55 -10.86 22.85
C VAL A 162 -14.48 -11.90 23.98
N PRO A 163 -14.05 -11.51 25.19
CA PRO A 163 -13.96 -12.46 26.31
C PRO A 163 -15.32 -13.01 26.72
N ALA A 164 -15.34 -14.22 27.29
CA ALA A 164 -16.54 -14.83 27.88
C ALA A 164 -17.20 -13.93 28.95
N SER A 165 -16.41 -13.08 29.61
CA SER A 165 -16.85 -12.15 30.65
C SER A 165 -17.38 -10.81 30.11
N ALA A 166 -17.37 -10.60 28.79
CA ALA A 166 -17.92 -9.37 28.19
C ALA A 166 -19.42 -9.27 28.47
N ARG A 167 -19.92 -8.04 28.63
CA ARG A 167 -21.36 -7.78 28.75
C ARG A 167 -21.99 -7.51 27.40
N ALA A 168 -23.24 -7.90 27.21
CA ALA A 168 -24.00 -7.55 26.01
C ALA A 168 -24.12 -6.02 25.87
N GLY A 169 -23.92 -5.52 24.66
CA GLY A 169 -24.00 -4.09 24.34
C GLY A 169 -23.25 -3.76 23.06
N THR A 170 -23.44 -2.53 22.58
CA THR A 170 -22.66 -1.99 21.46
C THR A 170 -21.37 -1.39 22.00
N TYR A 171 -20.23 -1.97 21.64
CA TYR A 171 -18.92 -1.44 22.00
C TYR A 171 -18.38 -0.54 20.89
N THR A 172 -17.93 0.67 21.25
CA THR A 172 -17.31 1.61 20.32
C THR A 172 -15.89 1.96 20.74
N SER A 173 -15.03 2.20 19.76
CA SER A 173 -13.63 2.58 19.92
C SER A 173 -13.28 3.62 18.85
N THR A 174 -12.43 4.59 19.18
CA THR A 174 -11.90 5.57 18.23
C THR A 174 -10.52 5.14 17.82
N TRP A 175 -10.30 4.92 16.53
CA TRP A 175 -9.03 4.49 15.98
C TRP A 175 -8.37 5.67 15.28
N THR A 176 -7.06 5.80 15.46
CA THR A 176 -6.25 6.85 14.84
C THR A 176 -5.18 6.20 14.00
N PHE A 177 -5.17 6.57 12.71
CA PHE A 177 -4.15 6.18 11.76
C PHE A 177 -3.30 7.39 11.39
N SER A 178 -2.02 7.18 11.15
CA SER A 178 -1.14 8.21 10.59
C SER A 178 -0.32 7.61 9.47
N LEU A 179 -0.18 8.37 8.39
CA LEU A 179 0.64 8.03 7.23
C LEU A 179 1.81 9.01 7.18
N VAL A 180 3.02 8.47 7.31
CA VAL A 180 4.24 9.27 7.46
C VAL A 180 5.28 8.84 6.43
N SER A 181 6.08 9.80 5.96
CA SER A 181 7.21 9.53 5.07
C SER A 181 8.26 8.65 5.73
N GLY A 182 8.84 7.73 4.97
CA GLY A 182 9.87 6.80 5.42
C GLY A 182 9.30 5.48 5.96
N PRO A 183 10.03 4.36 5.88
CA PRO A 183 9.53 3.04 6.30
C PRO A 183 9.36 2.88 7.81
#